data_AF-A0A535FNK6-F1
#
_entry.id   AF-A0A535FNK6-F1
#
_cell.length_a   1.000
_cell.length_b   1.000
_cell.length_c   1.000
_cell.angle_alpha   90.00
_cell.angle_beta   90.00
_cell.angle_gamma   90.00
#
_symmetry.space_group_name_H-M   'P 1'
#
loop_
_entity.id
_entity.type
_entity.pdbx_description
1 polymer ?
#
loop_
_entity_poly.entity_id
_entity_poly.type
_entity_poly.pdbx_seq_one_letter_code
_entity_poly.pdbx_strand_id
1 'polypeptide(L)'
;MWPFDQNNQHVYQQYAQAHDTGNYNAIDPVQAVNHLIEFIRTAPPGEQERVYQQHFAQLSPEQRSALAQQMPPDYAVNADDPASLAQGFQRLGQEQPDMLQRILSHPLVVGAAVSLVSIVAKHILERRGGYAR
;
A
#
# COMPACT_ATOMS: atom_id res chain seq x y z
N MET A 1 -17.95 -5.43 2.05
CA MET A 1 -16.56 -5.86 1.79
C MET A 1 -15.96 -4.87 0.83
N TRP A 2 -14.84 -4.30 1.24
CA TRP A 2 -14.45 -2.93 0.96
C TRP A 2 -14.11 -2.69 -0.53
N PRO A 3 -14.63 -1.62 -1.18
CA PRO A 3 -15.33 -1.71 -2.44
C PRO A 3 -14.39 -2.25 -3.52
N PHE A 4 -14.62 -3.52 -3.83
CA PHE A 4 -14.29 -4.02 -5.15
C PHE A 4 -15.13 -3.22 -6.12
N ASP A 5 -14.48 -2.47 -6.99
CA ASP A 5 -15.04 -2.38 -8.33
C ASP A 5 -15.01 -3.82 -8.87
N GLN A 6 -16.18 -4.47 -8.95
CA GLN A 6 -16.26 -5.85 -9.41
C GLN A 6 -15.68 -6.02 -10.82
N ASN A 7 -15.62 -4.92 -11.58
CA ASN A 7 -15.05 -4.86 -12.91
C ASN A 7 -13.52 -4.98 -12.91
N ASN A 8 -12.86 -4.73 -11.77
CA ASN A 8 -11.40 -4.73 -11.64
C ASN A 8 -10.83 -6.01 -11.00
N GLN A 9 -11.60 -7.10 -10.91
CA GLN A 9 -11.12 -8.37 -10.34
C GLN A 9 -9.84 -8.90 -11.03
N HIS A 10 -9.78 -8.78 -12.35
CA HIS A 10 -8.60 -9.15 -13.13
C HIS A 10 -7.36 -8.35 -12.73
N VAL A 11 -7.52 -7.05 -12.46
CA VAL A 11 -6.42 -6.16 -12.04
C VAL A 11 -5.87 -6.58 -10.67
N TYR A 12 -6.74 -6.90 -9.71
CA TYR A 12 -6.29 -7.38 -8.40
C TYR A 12 -5.56 -8.72 -8.47
N GLN A 13 -5.99 -9.62 -9.37
CA GLN A 13 -5.26 -10.87 -9.62
C GLN A 13 -3.88 -10.61 -10.20
N GLN A 14 -3.74 -9.66 -11.13
CA GLN A 14 -2.44 -9.26 -11.68
C GLN A 14 -1.52 -8.72 -10.58
N TYR A 15 -2.01 -7.88 -9.68
CA TYR A 15 -1.22 -7.37 -8.57
C TYR A 15 -0.74 -8.48 -7.64
N ALA A 16 -1.65 -9.36 -7.22
CA ALA A 16 -1.30 -10.49 -6.37
C ALA A 16 -0.28 -11.44 -7.05
N GLN A 17 -0.39 -11.67 -8.37
CA GLN A 17 0.60 -12.41 -9.15
C GLN A 17 1.94 -11.67 -9.27
N ALA A 18 1.93 -10.35 -9.47
CA ALA A 18 3.14 -9.52 -9.52
C ALA A 18 3.91 -9.56 -8.21
N HIS A 19 3.20 -9.58 -7.07
CA HIS A 19 3.81 -9.77 -5.76
C HIS A 19 4.44 -11.15 -5.59
N ASP A 20 3.77 -12.21 -6.05
CA ASP A 20 4.26 -13.58 -5.91
C ASP A 20 5.48 -13.85 -6.82
N THR A 21 5.46 -13.29 -8.03
CA THR A 21 6.53 -13.44 -9.02
C THR A 21 7.64 -12.38 -8.89
N GLY A 22 7.43 -11.34 -8.08
CA GLY A 22 8.30 -10.17 -7.99
C GLY A 22 8.36 -9.33 -9.29
N ASN A 23 7.48 -9.60 -10.26
CA ASN A 23 7.48 -8.93 -11.55
C ASN A 23 6.43 -7.83 -11.62
N TYR A 24 6.84 -6.61 -11.29
CA TYR A 24 5.99 -5.42 -11.32
C TYR A 24 5.98 -4.68 -12.66
N ASN A 25 6.69 -5.17 -13.69
CA ASN A 25 6.81 -4.48 -14.98
C ASN A 25 5.48 -4.42 -15.75
N ALA A 26 4.60 -5.39 -15.52
CA ALA A 26 3.27 -5.44 -16.13
C ALA A 26 2.25 -4.55 -15.40
N ILE A 27 2.63 -3.97 -14.26
CA ILE A 27 1.74 -3.15 -13.44
C ILE A 27 1.89 -1.69 -13.85
N ASP A 28 0.76 -1.09 -14.26
CA ASP A 28 0.72 0.36 -14.47
C ASP A 28 0.82 1.08 -13.12
N PRO A 29 1.90 1.85 -12.87
CA PRO A 29 2.14 2.48 -11.58
C PRO A 29 1.11 3.56 -11.24
N VAL A 30 0.53 4.23 -12.24
CA VAL A 30 -0.48 5.28 -12.02
C VAL A 30 -1.78 4.64 -11.58
N GLN A 31 -2.22 3.56 -12.24
CA GLN A 31 -3.37 2.77 -11.82
C GLN A 31 -3.18 2.15 -10.43
N ALA A 32 -2.01 1.61 -10.14
CA ALA A 32 -1.68 1.05 -8.84
C ALA A 32 -1.81 2.08 -7.71
N VAL A 33 -1.29 3.30 -7.92
CA VAL A 33 -1.45 4.41 -6.96
C VAL A 33 -2.91 4.79 -6.79
N ASN A 34 -3.68 4.88 -7.88
CA ASN A 34 -5.12 5.21 -7.79
C ASN A 34 -5.88 4.17 -6.95
N HIS A 35 -5.68 2.88 -7.20
CA HIS A 35 -6.33 1.82 -6.43
C HIS A 35 -5.87 1.78 -4.97
N LEU A 36 -4.59 2.07 -4.72
CA LEU A 36 -4.10 2.22 -3.36
C LEU A 36 -4.84 3.36 -2.66
N ILE A 37 -4.92 4.54 -3.26
CA ILE A 37 -5.62 5.70 -2.70
C ILE A 37 -7.10 5.40 -2.46
N GLU A 38 -7.76 4.69 -3.37
CA GLU A 38 -9.12 4.22 -3.12
C GLU A 38 -9.16 3.36 -1.86
N PHE A 39 -8.27 2.37 -1.71
CA PHE A 39 -8.14 1.60 -0.48
C PHE A 39 -7.93 2.49 0.77
N ILE A 40 -7.06 3.49 0.73
CA ILE A 40 -6.81 4.37 1.88
C ILE A 40 -8.05 5.19 2.26
N ARG A 41 -8.75 5.72 1.26
CA ARG A 41 -9.92 6.59 1.49
C ARG A 41 -11.10 5.82 2.02
N THR A 42 -11.18 4.57 1.62
CA THR A 42 -12.36 3.79 1.87
C THR A 42 -12.08 2.88 3.10
N ALA A 43 -10.98 2.11 3.16
CA ALA A 43 -10.84 0.99 4.10
C ALA A 43 -10.95 1.40 5.57
N PRO A 44 -11.46 0.53 6.47
CA PRO A 44 -11.52 0.86 7.88
C PRO A 44 -10.10 1.03 8.47
N PRO A 45 -9.89 1.96 9.42
CA PRO A 45 -8.56 2.35 9.91
C PRO A 45 -7.76 1.18 10.50
N GLY A 46 -8.41 0.27 11.25
CA GLY A 46 -7.74 -0.91 11.79
C GLY A 46 -7.29 -1.93 10.73
N GLU A 47 -7.91 -1.92 9.55
CA GLU A 47 -7.48 -2.76 8.43
C GLU A 47 -6.32 -2.13 7.67
N GLN A 48 -6.39 -0.82 7.46
CA GLN A 48 -5.29 -0.04 6.88
C GLN A 48 -4.00 -0.22 7.70
N GLU A 49 -4.08 -0.03 9.02
CA GLU A 49 -2.92 -0.16 9.91
C GLU A 49 -2.29 -1.56 9.80
N ARG A 50 -3.09 -2.63 9.81
CA ARG A 50 -2.59 -4.00 9.65
C ARG A 50 -1.85 -4.19 8.32
N VAL A 51 -2.43 -3.71 7.22
CA VAL A 51 -1.82 -3.90 5.89
C VAL A 51 -0.53 -3.07 5.76
N TYR A 52 -0.54 -1.82 6.23
CA TYR A 52 0.67 -0.99 6.24
C TYR A 52 1.76 -1.60 7.12
N GLN A 53 1.41 -2.09 8.31
CA GLN A 53 2.35 -2.75 9.20
C GLN A 53 2.96 -3.99 8.55
N GLN A 54 2.15 -4.83 7.90
CA GLN A 54 2.63 -6.00 7.16
C GLN A 54 3.57 -5.61 6.02
N HIS A 55 3.21 -4.59 5.25
CA HIS A 55 4.04 -4.12 4.14
C HIS A 55 5.36 -3.54 4.64
N PHE A 56 5.33 -2.62 5.60
CA PHE A 56 6.53 -1.99 6.15
C PHE A 56 7.42 -2.99 6.87
N ALA A 57 6.86 -4.02 7.50
CA ALA A 57 7.64 -5.13 8.06
C ALA A 57 8.41 -5.91 6.98
N GLN A 58 7.88 -6.01 5.76
CA GLN A 58 8.55 -6.66 4.62
C GLN A 58 9.59 -5.75 3.94
N LEU A 59 9.47 -4.42 4.06
CA LEU A 59 10.45 -3.48 3.53
C LEU A 59 11.78 -3.57 4.27
N SER A 60 12.88 -3.38 3.52
CA SER A 60 14.23 -3.25 4.08
C SER A 60 14.38 -1.95 4.88
N PRO A 61 15.32 -1.87 5.84
CA PRO A 61 15.55 -0.65 6.62
C PRO A 61 15.81 0.59 5.75
N GLU A 62 16.53 0.43 4.64
CA GLU A 62 16.79 1.51 3.68
C GLU A 62 15.52 2.02 3.01
N GLN A 63 14.61 1.12 2.63
CA GLN A 63 13.31 1.47 2.03
C GLN A 63 12.40 2.17 3.04
N ARG A 64 12.41 1.72 4.31
CA ARG A 64 11.69 2.38 5.40
C ARG A 64 12.23 3.78 5.68
N SER A 65 13.55 3.93 5.71
CA SER A 65 14.20 5.24 5.89
C SER A 65 13.87 6.18 4.74
N ALA A 66 13.93 5.70 3.48
CA ALA A 66 13.52 6.46 2.32
C ALA A 66 12.05 6.90 2.40
N LEU A 67 11.15 6.01 2.83
CA LEU A 67 9.74 6.36 3.04
C LEU A 67 9.56 7.39 4.15
N ALA A 68 10.25 7.22 5.28
CA ALA A 68 10.21 8.14 6.41
C ALA A 68 10.71 9.54 6.02
N GLN A 69 11.69 9.64 5.13
CA GLN A 69 12.17 10.92 4.59
C GLN A 69 11.16 11.63 3.68
N GLN A 70 10.27 10.88 3.02
CA GLN A 70 9.21 11.44 2.18
C GLN A 70 7.99 11.87 3.00
N MET A 71 7.80 11.25 4.17
CA MET A 71 6.77 11.65 5.11
C MET A 71 7.19 12.91 5.87
N PRO A 72 6.24 13.77 6.26
CA PRO A 72 6.58 14.93 7.07
C PRO A 72 7.05 14.50 8.47
N PRO A 73 7.93 15.28 9.12
CA PRO A 73 8.51 14.93 10.42
C PRO A 73 7.47 14.79 11.54
N ASP A 74 6.31 15.47 11.44
CA ASP A 74 5.19 15.29 12.37
C ASP A 74 4.53 13.89 12.30
N TYR A 75 4.70 13.18 11.19
CA TYR A 75 4.08 11.86 10.94
C TYR A 75 5.10 10.72 10.93
N ALA A 76 6.37 10.97 10.58
CA ALA A 76 7.43 9.97 10.56
C ALA A 76 8.05 9.77 11.95
N VAL A 77 7.36 9.04 12.83
CA VAL A 77 7.75 8.92 14.25
C VAL A 77 9.04 8.10 14.44
N ASN A 78 9.20 7.01 13.71
CA ASN A 78 10.39 6.16 13.78
C ASN A 78 10.53 5.31 12.50
N ALA A 79 11.63 5.47 11.77
CA ALA A 79 11.90 4.71 10.54
C ALA A 79 12.28 3.24 10.80
N ASP A 80 12.83 2.95 11.99
CA ASP A 80 13.21 1.59 12.38
C ASP A 80 12.00 0.74 12.80
N ASP A 81 10.92 1.39 13.23
CA ASP A 81 9.71 0.72 13.73
C ASP A 81 8.58 0.72 12.68
N PRO A 82 8.23 -0.44 12.09
CA PRO A 82 7.23 -0.53 11.03
C PRO A 82 5.80 -0.20 11.51
N ALA A 83 5.49 -0.40 12.79
CA ALA A 83 4.18 -0.07 13.34
C ALA A 83 4.01 1.46 13.47
N SER A 84 5.07 2.15 13.90
CA SER A 84 5.13 3.60 13.98
C SER A 84 4.97 4.25 12.60
N LEU A 85 5.62 3.69 11.57
CA LEU A 85 5.42 4.10 10.18
C LEU A 85 3.98 3.87 9.72
N ALA A 86 3.40 2.71 10.02
CA ALA A 86 2.01 2.38 9.66
C ALA A 86 1.03 3.41 10.24
N GLN A 87 1.19 3.77 11.51
CA GLN A 87 0.37 4.77 12.17
C GLN A 87 0.56 6.17 11.63
N GLY A 88 1.81 6.56 11.36
CA GLY A 88 2.14 7.84 10.74
C GLY A 88 1.51 7.97 9.36
N PHE A 89 1.65 6.93 8.53
CA PHE A 89 1.11 6.88 7.17
C PHE A 89 -0.42 6.88 7.16
N GLN A 90 -1.04 6.13 8.08
CA GLN A 90 -2.50 6.10 8.27
C GLN A 90 -3.03 7.47 8.72
N ARG A 91 -2.35 8.16 9.64
CA ARG A 91 -2.72 9.53 10.03
C ARG A 91 -2.56 10.50 8.88
N LEU A 92 -1.44 10.42 8.14
CA LEU A 92 -1.19 11.25 6.98
C LEU A 92 -2.29 11.08 5.90
N GLY A 93 -2.77 9.86 5.67
CA GLY A 93 -3.87 9.61 4.73
C GLY A 93 -5.24 10.12 5.19
N GLN A 94 -5.46 10.22 6.50
CA GLN A 94 -6.69 10.78 7.06
C GLN A 94 -6.66 12.31 7.12
N GLU A 95 -5.52 12.88 7.52
CA GLU A 95 -5.38 14.32 7.73
C GLU A 95 -4.99 15.07 6.46
N GLN A 96 -4.11 14.49 5.64
CA GLN A 96 -3.58 15.10 4.41
C GLN A 96 -3.60 14.13 3.22
N PRO A 97 -4.79 13.71 2.75
CA PRO A 97 -4.90 12.79 1.62
C PRO A 97 -4.21 13.31 0.35
N ASP A 98 -4.27 14.61 0.05
CA ASP A 98 -3.58 15.23 -1.09
C ASP A 98 -2.06 15.09 -1.01
N MET A 99 -1.48 15.23 0.19
CA MET A 99 -0.05 15.05 0.40
C MET A 99 0.35 13.58 0.22
N LEU A 100 -0.47 12.67 0.76
CA LEU A 100 -0.24 11.24 0.59
C LEU A 100 -0.26 10.81 -0.89
N GLN A 101 -1.22 11.31 -1.65
CA GLN A 101 -1.29 11.11 -3.10
C GLN A 101 0.00 11.58 -3.78
N ARG A 102 0.49 12.75 -3.41
CA ARG A 102 1.73 13.31 -3.98
C ARG A 102 2.98 12.50 -3.62
N ILE A 103 3.03 11.91 -2.42
CA ILE A 103 4.10 11.00 -2.00
C ILE A 103 4.02 9.69 -2.78
N LEU A 104 2.83 9.09 -2.90
CA LEU A 104 2.65 7.82 -3.61
C LEU A 104 2.89 7.94 -5.12
N SER A 105 2.59 9.10 -5.71
CA SER A 105 2.90 9.40 -7.10
C SER A 105 4.38 9.74 -7.35
N HIS A 106 5.22 9.89 -6.32
CA HIS A 106 6.64 10.14 -6.55
C HIS A 106 7.33 8.91 -7.13
N PRO A 107 8.21 9.06 -8.13
CA PRO A 107 8.92 7.94 -8.75
C PRO A 107 9.79 7.13 -7.76
N LEU A 108 10.23 7.74 -6.65
CA LEU A 108 10.97 7.06 -5.59
C LEU A 108 10.10 6.13 -4.73
N VAL A 109 8.81 6.45 -4.58
CA VAL A 109 7.87 5.74 -3.70
C VAL A 109 6.88 4.89 -4.49
N VAL A 110 6.70 5.17 -5.78
CA VAL A 110 5.74 4.48 -6.63
C VAL A 110 5.97 2.97 -6.69
N GLY A 111 7.22 2.51 -6.63
CA GLY A 111 7.55 1.09 -6.52
C GLY A 111 7.04 0.46 -5.21
N ALA A 112 7.17 1.18 -4.09
CA ALA A 112 6.61 0.76 -2.81
C ALA A 112 5.07 0.80 -2.84
N ALA A 113 4.48 1.81 -3.48
CA ALA A 113 3.03 1.92 -3.67
C ALA A 113 2.46 0.74 -4.46
N VAL A 114 3.14 0.34 -5.54
CA VAL A 114 2.79 -0.83 -6.37
C VAL A 114 2.88 -2.13 -5.56
N SER A 115 3.93 -2.30 -4.76
CA SER A 115 4.05 -3.45 -3.86
C SER A 115 2.94 -3.48 -2.80
N LEU A 116 2.64 -2.34 -2.18
CA LEU A 116 1.59 -2.22 -1.18
C LEU A 116 0.20 -2.55 -1.73
N VAL A 117 -0.17 -2.01 -2.90
CA VAL A 117 -1.47 -2.35 -3.53
C VAL A 117 -1.55 -3.83 -3.89
N SER A 118 -0.42 -4.48 -4.15
CA SER A 118 -0.36 -5.91 -4.42
C SER A 118 -0.59 -6.76 -3.17
N ILE A 119 -0.06 -6.35 -2.02
CA ILE A 119 -0.37 -6.97 -0.72
C ILE A 119 -1.85 -6.78 -0.38
N VAL A 120 -2.38 -5.57 -0.58
CA VAL A 120 -3.80 -5.27 -0.40
C VAL A 120 -4.65 -6.21 -1.26
N ALA A 121 -4.34 -6.32 -2.56
CA ALA A 121 -5.06 -7.17 -3.49
C ALA A 121 -5.02 -8.66 -3.07
N LYS A 122 -3.85 -9.16 -2.65
CA LYS A 122 -3.71 -10.54 -2.15
C LYS A 122 -4.57 -10.79 -0.91
N HIS A 123 -4.45 -9.94 0.11
CA HIS A 123 -5.21 -10.05 1.37
C HIS A 123 -6.73 -9.98 1.16
N ILE A 124 -7.15 -9.21 0.15
CA ILE A 124 -8.55 -9.12 -0.27
C ILE A 124 -9.02 -10.40 -0.98
N LEU A 125 -8.22 -10.98 -1.86
CA LEU A 125 -8.53 -12.23 -2.58
C LEU A 125 -8.55 -13.44 -1.64
N GLU A 126 -7.64 -13.50 -0.66
CA GLU A 126 -7.59 -14.52 0.38
C GLU A 126 -8.87 -14.52 1.23
N ARG A 127 -9.38 -13.34 1.61
CA ARG A 127 -10.64 -13.22 2.37
C ARG A 127 -11.89 -13.62 1.59
N ARG A 128 -11.85 -13.69 0.26
CA ARG A 128 -12.94 -14.20 -0.59
C ARG A 128 -12.89 -15.71 -0.83
N GLY A 129 -11.88 -16.41 -0.32
CA GLY A 129 -11.72 -17.87 -0.51
C GLY A 129 -11.01 -18.28 -1.80
N GLY A 130 -10.26 -17.37 -2.44
CA GLY A 130 -9.69 -17.57 -3.78
C GLY A 130 -8.19 -17.33 -3.87
N TYR A 131 -7.39 -18.13 -3.17
CA TYR A 131 -6.03 -18.52 -3.56
C TYR A 131 -5.83 -19.96 -3.07
N ALA A 132 -6.30 -20.92 -3.86
CA ALA A 132 -6.04 -22.33 -3.60
C ALA A 132 -4.53 -22.58 -3.79
N ARG A 133 -3.94 -23.21 -2.78
CA ARG A 133 -2.54 -23.64 -2.68
C ARG A 133 -2.09 -24.49 -3.85
#